data_AF-A0A7Z0TNI5-F1
#
_entry.id   AF-A0A7Z0TNI5-F1
#
_cell.length_a   1.000
_cell.length_b   1.000
_cell.length_c   1.000
_cell.angle_alpha   90.00
_cell.angle_beta   90.00
_cell.angle_gamma   90.00
#
_symmetry.space_group_name_H-M   'P 1'
#
loop_
_entity.id
_entity.type
_entity.pdbx_description
1 polymer ?
#
loop_
_entity_poly.entity_id
_entity_poly.type
_entity_poly.pdbx_seq_one_letter_code
_entity_poly.pdbx_strand_id
1 'polypeptide(L)' 'MRRRSEPHTFEQRLKAEQLRLEHELSGLPDGQRRDSVMARIDQLQTAAAMHDFLMLREAAAAR' A
#
# COMPACT_ATOMS: atom_id res chain seq x y z
N MET A 1 -20.76 25.11 3.00
CA MET A 1 -20.71 23.92 2.13
C MET A 1 -19.59 23.00 2.65
N ARG A 2 -19.90 21.84 3.24
CA ARG A 2 -18.87 20.91 3.75
C ARG A 2 -18.15 20.28 2.56
N ARG A 3 -16.86 20.59 2.35
CA ARG A 3 -16.00 19.84 1.42
C ARG A 3 -15.89 18.41 1.93
N ARG A 4 -16.59 17.47 1.30
CA ARG A 4 -16.26 16.06 1.44
C ARG A 4 -15.04 15.82 0.56
N SER A 5 -13.92 15.47 1.16
CA SER A 5 -12.77 14.93 0.42
C SER A 5 -13.27 13.72 -0.39
N GLU A 6 -12.81 13.57 -1.63
CA GLU A 6 -13.10 12.37 -2.40
C GLU A 6 -12.68 11.10 -1.62
N PRO A 7 -13.43 10.00 -1.75
CA PRO A 7 -13.03 8.73 -1.14
C PRO A 7 -11.63 8.36 -1.63
N HIS A 8 -10.74 8.00 -0.71
CA HIS A 8 -9.39 7.59 -1.10
C HIS A 8 -9.45 6.37 -2.02
N THR A 9 -8.70 6.43 -3.12
CA THR A 9 -8.52 5.28 -4.01
C THR A 9 -7.79 4.15 -3.28
N PHE A 10 -7.82 2.93 -3.85
CA PHE A 10 -7.06 1.81 -3.30
C PHE A 10 -5.56 2.13 -3.20
N GLU A 11 -4.98 2.68 -4.27
CA GLU A 11 -3.57 3.11 -4.32
C GLU A 11 -3.24 4.17 -3.27
N GLN A 12 -4.12 5.16 -3.07
CA GLN A 12 -3.91 6.21 -2.06
C GLN A 12 -3.89 5.63 -0.64
N ARG A 13 -4.78 4.67 -0.35
CA ARG A 13 -4.80 3.97 0.95
C ARG A 13 -3.56 3.11 1.14
N LEU A 14 -3.15 2.41 0.08
CA LEU A 14 -1.95 1.55 0.10
C LEU A 14 -0.69 2.38 0.38
N LYS A 15 -0.54 3.52 -0.31
CA LYS A 15 0.59 4.44 -0.11
C LYS A 15 0.61 5.07 1.28
N ALA A 16 -0.55 5.47 1.79
CA ALA A 16 -0.64 6.03 3.15
C ALA A 16 -0.24 5.01 4.21
N GLU A 17 -0.66 3.75 4.06
CA GLU A 17 -0.30 2.68 4.99
C GLU A 17 1.19 2.31 4.88
N GLN A 18 1.74 2.26 3.67
CA GLN A 18 3.17 2.03 3.47
C GLN A 18 4.02 3.11 4.15
N LEU A 19 3.70 4.40 3.95
CA LEU A 19 4.41 5.52 4.59
C LEU A 19 4.35 5.44 6.12
N ARG A 20 3.20 5.03 6.66
CA ARG A 20 3.04 4.85 8.10
C ARG A 20 3.95 3.74 8.64
N LEU A 21 4.02 2.60 7.95
CA LEU A 21 4.86 1.47 8.34
C LEU A 21 6.35 1.78 8.18
N GLU A 22 6.73 2.50 7.12
CA GLU A 22 8.12 2.98 6.93
C GLU A 22 8.55 3.93 8.04
N HIS A 23 7.66 4.84 8.45
CA HIS A 23 7.91 5.71 9.60
C HIS A 23 8.04 4.91 10.90
N GLU A 24 7.16 3.93 11.15
CA GLU A 24 7.26 3.03 12.30
C GLU A 24 8.59 2.25 12.30
N LEU A 25 9.00 1.75 11.13
CA LEU A 25 10.26 1.02 10.96
C LEU A 25 11.49 1.86 11.31
N SER A 26 11.46 3.18 11.03
CA SER A 26 12.57 4.09 11.35
C SER A 26 12.82 4.24 12.85
N GLY A 27 11.79 4.06 13.68
CA GLY A 27 11.88 4.16 15.14
C GLY A 27 12.07 2.83 15.87
N LEU A 28 12.02 1.69 15.15
CA LEU A 28 12.10 0.37 15.76
C LEU A 28 13.54 -0.15 15.82
N PRO A 29 14.01 -0.64 16.99
CA PRO A 29 15.26 -1.37 17.07
C PRO A 29 15.15 -2.71 16.36
N ASP A 30 16.30 -3.28 15.99
CA ASP A 30 16.37 -4.60 15.37
C ASP A 30 15.70 -5.67 16.24
N GLY A 31 15.02 -6.62 15.58
CA GLY A 31 14.33 -7.72 16.21
C GLY A 31 12.94 -7.96 15.64
N GLN A 32 12.22 -8.88 16.27
CA GLN A 32 10.98 -9.46 15.72
C GLN A 32 9.91 -8.44 15.33
N ARG A 33 9.81 -7.31 16.05
CA ARG A 33 8.87 -6.23 15.70
C ARG A 33 9.25 -5.54 14.39
N ARG A 34 10.54 -5.22 14.21
CA ARG A 34 11.07 -4.65 12.97
C ARG A 34 10.83 -5.61 11.80
N ASP A 35 11.13 -6.90 12.00
CA ASP A 35 10.93 -7.93 10.97
C ASP A 35 9.46 -8.06 10.56
N SER A 36 8.54 -7.99 11.53
CA SER A 36 7.09 -8.06 11.25
C SER A 36 6.59 -6.84 10.48
N VAL A 37 7.12 -5.64 10.74
CA VAL A 37 6.79 -4.43 9.98
C VAL A 37 7.35 -4.51 8.56
N MET A 38 8.59 -5.01 8.39
CA MET A 38 9.17 -5.23 7.06
C MET A 38 8.36 -6.23 6.24
N ALA A 39 7.97 -7.37 6.84
CA ALA A 39 7.12 -8.35 6.18
C ALA A 39 5.76 -7.75 5.77
N ARG A 40 5.22 -6.84 6.57
CA ARG A 40 3.96 -6.16 6.23
C ARG A 40 4.13 -5.20 5.05
N ILE A 41 5.24 -4.46 4.98
CA ILE A 41 5.56 -3.59 3.84
C ILE A 41 5.67 -4.42 2.55
N ASP A 42 6.35 -5.56 2.60
CA ASP A 42 6.49 -6.47 1.45
C ASP A 42 5.13 -7.00 0.94
N GLN A 43 4.22 -7.34 1.85
CA GLN A 43 2.85 -7.71 1.49
C GLN A 43 2.09 -6.59 0.78
N LEU A 44 2.26 -5.32 1.21
CA LEU A 44 1.63 -4.18 0.55
C LEU A 44 2.19 -3.96 -0.86
N GLN A 45 3.50 -4.12 -1.03
CA GLN A 45 4.14 -4.02 -2.35
C GLN A 45 3.65 -5.12 -3.30
N THR A 46 3.52 -6.35 -2.79
CA THR A 46 2.95 -7.47 -3.56
C THR A 46 1.50 -7.19 -3.96
N ALA A 47 0.69 -6.66 -3.05
CA ALA A 47 -0.70 -6.30 -3.35
C ALA A 47 -0.80 -5.18 -4.42
N ALA A 48 0.12 -4.22 -4.40
CA ALA A 48 0.22 -3.17 -5.43
C ALA A 48 0.49 -3.80 -6.81
N ALA A 49 1.51 -4.65 -6.89
CA ALA A 49 1.90 -5.30 -8.14
C ALA A 49 0.76 -6.18 -8.71
N MET A 50 0.03 -6.90 -7.84
CA MET A 50 -1.14 -7.68 -8.25
C MET A 50 -2.26 -6.80 -8.79
N HIS A 51 -2.54 -5.67 -8.13
CA HIS A 51 -3.55 -4.71 -8.59
C HIS A 51 -3.20 -4.17 -9.98
N ASP A 52 -1.95 -3.74 -10.17
CA ASP A 52 -1.48 -3.20 -11.45
C ASP A 52 -1.58 -4.25 -12.57
N PHE A 53 -1.20 -5.50 -12.28
CA PHE A 53 -1.34 -6.61 -13.21
C PHE A 53 -2.80 -6.87 -13.61
N LEU A 54 -3.73 -6.84 -12.64
CA LEU A 54 -5.15 -7.04 -12.91
C LEU A 54 -5.75 -5.89 -13.73
N MET A 55 -5.43 -4.64 -13.39
CA MET A 55 -5.91 -3.46 -14.12
C MET A 55 -5.38 -3.43 -15.56
N LEU A 56 -4.11 -3.79 -15.77
CA LEU A 56 -3.52 -3.91 -17.10
C LEU A 56 -4.26 -4.96 -17.95
N ARG A 57 -4.58 -6.11 -17.35
CA ARG A 57 -5.34 -7.18 -18.00
C ARG A 57 -6.77 -6.73 -18.33
N GLU A 58 -7.46 -6.04 -17.43
CA GLU A 58 -8.81 -5.51 -17.68
C GLU A 58 -8.82 -4.51 -18.83
N ALA A 59 -7.83 -3.60 -18.88
CA ALA A 59 -7.67 -2.65 -19.98
C ALA A 59 -7.43 -3.34 -21.33
N ALA A 60 -6.66 -4.44 -21.34
CA ALA A 60 -6.42 -5.23 -22.54
C ALA A 60 -7.65 -6.03 -23.01
N ALA A 61 -8.49 -6.50 -22.07
CA ALA A 61 -9.71 -7.25 -22.37
C ALA A 61 -10.89 -6.37 -22.83
N ALA A 62 -10.84 -5.07 -22.55
CA ALA A 62 -11.85 -4.10 -22.96
C ALA A 62 -11.67 -3.54 -24.39
N ARG A 63 -10.71 -4.09 -25.16
CA ARG A 63 -10.36 -3.68 -26.52
C ARG A 63 -10.80 -4.72 -27.56
#